data_AF-Q81BC8-F1
#
_entry.id   AF-Q81BC8-F1
#
_cell.length_a   1.000
_cell.length_b   1.000
_cell.length_c   1.000
_cell.angle_alpha   90.00
_cell.angle_beta   90.00
_cell.angle_gamma   90.00
#
_symmetry.space_group_name_H-M   'P 1'
#
loop_
_entity.id
_entity.type
_entity.pdbx_description
1 polymer ?
#
loop_
_entity_poly.entity_id
_entity_poly.type
_entity_poly.pdbx_seq_one_letter_code
_entity_poly.pdbx_strand_id
1 'polypeptide(L)'
;MKIMNISFGVQSDNPKLKEAIDEALDKEIIIVAASGNTLGLSVDYPAKYENVISVSAIKENLKRSGVSAKGKIDYAAPGINILTTDNKGDYSYYSGTSFATAYVTGTVAVLLAQKDIIFNSQNIKAYLNDKTKDLGEKGYDSEYGSGLIMID
;
A
#
# COMPACT_ATOMS: atom_id res chain seq x y z
N MET A 1 -12.77 -7.48 11.74
CA MET A 1 -11.69 -7.22 10.76
C MET A 1 -11.03 -5.91 11.14
N LYS A 2 -9.71 -5.84 11.30
CA LYS A 2 -8.98 -4.59 11.63
C LYS A 2 -8.23 -3.97 10.45
N ILE A 3 -8.02 -4.76 9.39
CA ILE A 3 -7.28 -4.36 8.20
C ILE A 3 -7.90 -4.99 6.96
N MET A 4 -7.87 -4.27 5.84
CA MET A 4 -8.32 -4.70 4.52
C MET A 4 -7.20 -4.50 3.49
N ASN A 5 -6.86 -5.56 2.76
CA ASN A 5 -5.94 -5.51 1.62
C ASN A 5 -6.73 -5.49 0.31
N ILE A 6 -6.53 -4.45 -0.49
CA ILE A 6 -7.17 -4.27 -1.80
C ILE A 6 -6.09 -4.25 -2.89
N SER A 7 -5.68 -5.43 -3.35
CA SER A 7 -4.67 -5.60 -4.42
C SER A 7 -5.24 -5.42 -5.83
N PHE A 8 -6.15 -4.47 -6.02
CA PHE A 8 -6.84 -4.13 -7.27
C PHE A 8 -7.29 -2.66 -7.26
N GLY A 9 -7.61 -2.09 -8.42
CA GLY A 9 -8.22 -0.76 -8.49
C GLY A 9 -8.92 -0.48 -9.81
N VAL A 10 -9.66 0.64 -9.83
CA VAL A 10 -10.38 1.18 -10.99
C VAL A 10 -9.99 2.64 -11.24
N GLN A 11 -9.98 3.06 -12.50
CA GLN A 11 -9.50 4.40 -12.88
C GLN A 11 -10.50 5.52 -12.58
N SER A 12 -11.80 5.20 -12.58
CA SER A 12 -12.88 6.17 -12.37
C SER A 12 -13.42 6.08 -10.96
N ASP A 13 -13.71 7.24 -10.37
CA ASP A 13 -14.39 7.32 -9.09
C ASP A 13 -15.80 6.71 -9.20
N ASN A 14 -16.26 6.09 -8.12
CA ASN A 14 -17.59 5.53 -8.01
C ASN A 14 -18.17 5.85 -6.62
N PRO A 15 -19.29 6.59 -6.52
CA PRO A 15 -19.88 6.96 -5.23
C PRO A 15 -20.19 5.77 -4.31
N LYS A 16 -20.61 4.62 -4.86
CA LYS A 16 -20.87 3.41 -4.06
C LYS A 16 -19.58 2.78 -3.54
N LEU A 17 -18.50 2.84 -4.32
CA LEU A 17 -17.20 2.39 -3.84
C LEU A 17 -16.72 3.31 -2.72
N LYS A 18 -16.85 4.64 -2.89
CA LYS A 18 -16.49 5.61 -1.85
C LYS A 18 -17.28 5.39 -0.57
N GLU A 19 -18.60 5.25 -0.66
CA GLU A 19 -19.46 4.95 0.50
C GLU A 19 -19.01 3.69 1.25
N ALA A 20 -18.70 2.61 0.53
CA ALA A 20 -18.22 1.37 1.15
C ALA A 20 -16.84 1.52 1.81
N ILE A 21 -15.95 2.33 1.22
CA ILE A 21 -14.64 2.66 1.80
C ILE A 21 -14.80 3.51 3.05
N ASP A 22 -15.66 4.53 3.00
CA ASP A 22 -15.95 5.41 4.14
C ASP A 22 -16.59 4.63 5.30
N GLU A 23 -17.53 3.72 5.03
CA GLU A 23 -18.12 2.86 6.07
C GLU A 23 -17.07 1.96 6.75
N ALA A 24 -16.08 1.47 6.00
CA ALA A 24 -14.99 0.70 6.56
C ALA A 24 -14.05 1.57 7.40
N LEU A 25 -13.75 2.79 6.95
CA LEU A 25 -12.93 3.75 7.69
C LEU A 25 -13.60 4.21 9.00
N ASP A 26 -14.92 4.44 8.98
CA ASP A 26 -15.72 4.79 10.16
C ASP A 26 -15.76 3.65 11.21
N LYS A 27 -15.53 2.42 10.77
CA LYS A 27 -15.34 1.25 11.63
C LYS A 27 -13.88 1.05 12.06
N GLU A 28 -13.04 2.07 11.87
CA GLU A 28 -11.62 2.08 12.23
C GLU A 28 -10.81 0.98 11.52
N ILE A 29 -11.28 0.51 10.36
CA ILE A 29 -10.58 -0.50 9.55
C ILE A 29 -9.47 0.20 8.78
N ILE A 30 -8.24 -0.29 8.92
CA ILE A 30 -7.11 0.19 8.12
C ILE A 30 -7.23 -0.39 6.71
N ILE A 31 -7.21 0.45 5.69
CA ILE A 31 -7.34 0.01 4.30
C ILE A 31 -6.01 0.24 3.60
N VAL A 32 -5.45 -0.82 3.03
CA VAL A 32 -4.21 -0.78 2.23
C VAL A 32 -4.57 -1.20 0.80
N ALA A 33 -4.28 -0.35 -0.18
CA ALA A 33 -4.67 -0.56 -1.57
C ALA A 33 -3.50 -0.38 -2.54
N ALA A 34 -3.55 -1.14 -3.63
CA ALA A 34 -2.59 -1.03 -4.72
C ALA A 34 -2.75 0.31 -5.43
N SER A 35 -1.64 1.03 -5.62
CA SER A 35 -1.68 2.30 -6.35
C SER A 35 -2.04 2.14 -7.83
N GLY A 36 -1.88 0.94 -8.39
CA GLY A 36 -2.20 0.63 -9.77
C GLY A 36 -0.96 0.40 -10.64
N ASN A 37 -1.10 -0.42 -11.68
CA ASN A 37 -0.04 -0.72 -12.64
C ASN A 37 -0.18 0.15 -13.91
N THR A 38 -0.20 1.47 -13.73
CA THR A 38 -0.60 2.45 -14.76
C THR A 38 0.56 3.12 -15.50
N LEU A 39 1.77 2.55 -15.48
CA LEU A 39 2.96 3.12 -16.14
C LEU A 39 3.33 4.55 -15.68
N GLY A 40 3.04 4.85 -14.42
CA GLY A 40 3.31 6.15 -13.82
C GLY A 40 2.27 7.23 -14.12
N LEU A 41 1.11 6.85 -14.68
CA LEU A 41 0.03 7.78 -14.99
C LEU A 41 -0.73 8.21 -13.73
N SER A 42 -1.80 7.50 -13.37
CA SER A 42 -2.66 7.87 -12.24
C SER A 42 -2.79 6.74 -11.24
N VAL A 43 -2.97 7.11 -9.98
CA VAL A 43 -3.36 6.18 -8.92
C VAL A 43 -4.81 5.78 -9.10
N ASP A 44 -5.07 4.48 -8.98
CA ASP A 44 -6.40 3.89 -9.06
C ASP A 44 -7.20 4.10 -7.75
N TYR A 45 -8.52 4.06 -7.86
CA TYR A 45 -9.40 3.93 -6.70
C TYR A 45 -9.48 2.46 -6.25
N PRO A 46 -9.49 2.17 -4.94
CA PRO A 46 -9.67 3.12 -3.83
C PRO A 46 -8.38 3.72 -3.28
N ALA A 47 -7.20 3.32 -3.76
CA ALA A 47 -5.91 3.83 -3.25
C ALA A 47 -5.81 5.36 -3.30
N LYS A 48 -6.47 5.99 -4.27
CA LYS A 48 -6.54 7.45 -4.43
C LYS A 48 -7.40 8.16 -3.37
N TYR A 49 -8.32 7.48 -2.68
CA TYR A 49 -9.12 8.10 -1.64
C TYR A 49 -8.24 8.50 -0.44
N GLU A 50 -8.69 9.54 0.25
CA GLU A 50 -8.14 9.94 1.55
C GLU A 50 -8.29 8.80 2.56
N ASN A 51 -7.38 8.72 3.53
CA ASN A 51 -7.33 7.70 4.60
C ASN A 51 -7.17 6.23 4.16
N VAL A 52 -7.25 5.92 2.86
CA VAL A 52 -6.70 4.67 2.30
C VAL A 52 -5.17 4.79 2.24
N ILE A 53 -4.44 3.72 2.50
CA ILE A 53 -2.98 3.64 2.33
C ILE A 53 -2.70 3.17 0.89
N SER A 54 -2.14 4.04 0.06
CA SER A 54 -1.75 3.77 -1.33
C SER A 54 -0.32 3.29 -1.41
N VAL A 55 -0.09 2.14 -2.06
CA VAL A 55 1.23 1.50 -2.10
C VAL A 55 1.80 1.44 -3.52
N SER A 56 3.00 1.99 -3.71
CA SER A 56 3.78 1.85 -4.95
C SER A 56 4.72 0.64 -4.91
N ALA A 57 4.99 0.07 -6.09
CA ALA A 57 5.88 -1.08 -6.21
C ALA A 57 7.32 -0.65 -6.49
N ILE A 58 8.27 -1.15 -5.69
CA ILE A 58 9.71 -1.02 -5.93
C ILE A 58 10.34 -2.36 -6.34
N LYS A 59 11.48 -2.25 -6.99
CA LYS A 59 12.40 -3.36 -7.31
C LYS A 59 13.38 -3.59 -6.15
N GLU A 60 14.12 -4.68 -6.20
CA GLU A 60 15.18 -5.02 -5.24
C GLU A 60 16.23 -3.90 -5.08
N ASN A 61 16.55 -3.18 -6.16
CA ASN A 61 17.47 -2.04 -6.11
C ASN A 61 16.84 -0.73 -5.59
N LEU A 62 15.71 -0.83 -4.89
CA LEU A 62 14.95 0.26 -4.29
C LEU A 62 14.39 1.30 -5.29
N LYS A 63 14.47 1.05 -6.59
CA LYS A 63 13.87 1.93 -7.60
C LYS A 63 12.40 1.61 -7.79
N ARG A 64 11.57 2.64 -7.93
CA ARG A 64 10.17 2.51 -8.34
C ARG A 64 10.09 1.72 -9.63
N SER A 65 9.16 0.78 -9.69
CA SER A 65 8.89 0.04 -10.90
C SER A 65 8.27 0.95 -11.95
N GLY A 66 8.71 0.82 -13.19
CA GLY A 66 8.14 1.56 -14.32
C GLY A 66 6.64 1.34 -14.49
N VAL A 67 6.12 0.18 -14.06
CA VAL A 67 4.68 -0.13 -14.14
C VAL A 67 3.84 0.52 -13.05
N SER A 68 4.41 0.88 -11.90
CA SER A 68 3.65 1.43 -10.78
C SER A 68 2.99 2.75 -11.18
N ALA A 69 1.89 3.15 -10.54
CA ALA A 69 1.36 4.50 -10.64
C ALA A 69 2.31 5.54 -10.01
N LYS A 70 2.03 6.81 -10.26
CA LYS A 70 2.56 7.98 -9.53
C LYS A 70 1.38 8.87 -9.07
N GLY A 71 1.61 9.70 -8.07
CA GLY A 71 0.63 10.66 -7.57
C GLY A 71 0.44 10.54 -6.06
N LYS A 72 -0.76 10.15 -5.63
CA LYS A 72 -1.09 9.90 -4.21
C LYS A 72 -0.53 8.55 -3.78
N ILE A 73 0.72 8.52 -3.33
CA ILE A 73 1.41 7.34 -2.82
C ILE A 73 1.69 7.59 -1.35
N ASP A 74 1.29 6.69 -0.46
CA ASP A 74 1.61 6.81 0.96
C ASP A 74 2.96 6.12 1.26
N TYR A 75 3.19 4.92 0.70
CA TYR A 75 4.43 4.16 0.92
C TYR A 75 4.87 3.40 -0.33
N ALA A 76 6.16 3.10 -0.39
CA ALA A 76 6.76 2.16 -1.34
C ALA A 76 7.00 0.80 -0.68
N ALA A 77 6.81 -0.29 -1.41
CA ALA A 77 7.13 -1.63 -0.93
C ALA A 77 7.58 -2.58 -2.05
N PRO A 78 8.33 -3.65 -1.73
CA PRO A 78 8.74 -4.66 -2.70
C PRO A 78 7.54 -5.20 -3.48
N GLY A 79 7.56 -5.03 -4.79
CA GLY A 79 6.45 -5.45 -5.66
C GLY A 79 6.90 -6.06 -6.98
N ILE A 80 8.20 -6.26 -7.20
CA ILE A 80 8.75 -6.80 -8.45
C ILE A 80 9.60 -8.02 -8.15
N ASN A 81 9.41 -9.08 -8.94
CA ASN A 81 10.04 -10.40 -8.76
C ASN A 81 9.82 -10.95 -7.34
N ILE A 82 8.57 -10.90 -6.87
CA ILE A 82 8.17 -11.41 -5.57
C ILE A 82 7.85 -12.90 -5.70
N LEU A 83 8.61 -13.74 -4.99
CA LEU A 83 8.31 -15.15 -4.85
C LEU A 83 7.09 -15.31 -3.95
N THR A 84 6.04 -15.95 -4.44
CA THR A 84 4.85 -16.26 -3.65
C THR A 84 4.23 -17.57 -4.12
N THR A 85 3.27 -18.08 -3.35
CA THR A 85 2.43 -19.22 -3.71
C THR A 85 1.59 -18.93 -4.95
N ASP A 86 1.44 -19.91 -5.83
CA ASP A 86 0.55 -19.88 -6.97
C ASP A 86 -0.75 -20.67 -6.73
N ASN A 87 -1.65 -20.68 -7.71
CA ASN A 87 -2.93 -21.38 -7.62
C ASN A 87 -2.84 -22.90 -7.87
N LYS A 88 -1.65 -23.43 -8.12
CA LYS A 88 -1.36 -24.86 -8.27
C LYS A 88 -0.73 -25.45 -7.01
N GLY A 89 -0.50 -24.63 -5.98
CA GLY A 89 0.15 -25.04 -4.74
C GLY A 89 1.67 -25.05 -4.82
N ASP A 90 2.26 -24.42 -5.85
CA ASP A 90 3.70 -24.25 -6.00
C ASP A 90 4.10 -22.80 -5.72
N TYR A 91 5.36 -22.45 -5.93
CA TYR A 91 5.89 -21.10 -5.85
C TYR A 91 6.22 -20.55 -7.23
N SER A 92 5.90 -19.28 -7.44
CA SER A 92 6.25 -18.56 -8.67
C SER A 92 6.54 -17.09 -8.40
N TYR A 93 7.21 -16.45 -9.35
CA TYR A 93 7.57 -15.04 -9.28
C TYR A 93 6.50 -14.18 -9.95
N TYR A 94 6.00 -13.20 -9.21
CA TYR A 94 5.04 -12.23 -9.71
C TYR A 94 5.49 -10.80 -9.48
N SER A 95 4.87 -9.87 -10.22
CA SER A 95 5.19 -8.45 -10.19
C SER A 95 3.92 -7.61 -10.28
N GLY A 96 3.87 -6.53 -9.51
CA GLY A 96 2.77 -5.57 -9.50
C GLY A 96 2.60 -4.89 -8.15
N THR A 97 1.93 -3.75 -8.15
CA THR A 97 1.54 -3.03 -6.93
C THR A 97 0.71 -3.89 -5.98
N SER A 98 -0.05 -4.87 -6.50
CA SER A 98 -0.74 -5.90 -5.72
C SER A 98 0.13 -6.58 -4.66
N PHE A 99 1.40 -6.89 -4.97
CA PHE A 99 2.32 -7.57 -4.04
C PHE A 99 2.94 -6.61 -3.04
N ALA A 100 3.22 -5.37 -3.48
CA ALA A 100 3.65 -4.30 -2.58
C ALA A 100 2.56 -4.00 -1.53
N THR A 101 1.28 -3.97 -1.93
CA THR A 101 0.14 -3.83 -1.02
C THR A 101 0.06 -4.95 0.00
N ALA A 102 0.28 -6.20 -0.44
CA ALA A 102 0.30 -7.34 0.47
C ALA A 102 1.44 -7.24 1.49
N TYR A 103 2.62 -6.78 1.06
CA TYR A 103 3.76 -6.53 1.95
C TYR A 103 3.41 -5.50 3.03
N VAL A 104 2.89 -4.33 2.66
CA VAL A 104 2.49 -3.29 3.63
C VAL A 104 1.36 -3.79 4.54
N THR A 105 0.39 -4.52 4.00
CA THR A 105 -0.68 -5.14 4.80
C THR A 105 -0.11 -6.07 5.87
N GLY A 106 0.86 -6.92 5.50
CA GLY A 106 1.53 -7.83 6.44
C GLY A 106 2.25 -7.06 7.55
N THR A 107 2.99 -6.01 7.19
CA THR A 107 3.66 -5.12 8.15
C THR A 107 2.67 -4.49 9.13
N VAL A 108 1.56 -3.93 8.65
CA VAL A 108 0.53 -3.36 9.52
C VAL A 108 -0.15 -4.44 10.36
N ALA A 109 -0.38 -5.64 9.83
CA ALA A 109 -0.96 -6.75 10.59
C ALA A 109 -0.06 -7.18 11.76
N VAL A 110 1.28 -7.17 11.59
CA VAL A 110 2.23 -7.41 12.68
C VAL A 110 2.10 -6.34 13.76
N LEU A 111 2.05 -5.06 13.38
CA LEU A 111 1.85 -3.95 14.32
C LEU A 111 0.52 -4.07 15.08
N LEU A 112 -0.57 -4.42 14.40
CA LEU A 112 -1.89 -4.63 15.01
C LEU A 112 -1.94 -5.83 15.97
N ALA A 113 -1.01 -6.77 15.86
CA ALA A 113 -0.88 -7.91 16.76
C ALA A 113 -0.12 -7.57 18.04
N GLN A 114 0.66 -6.48 18.05
CA GLN A 114 1.30 -5.96 19.26
C GLN A 114 0.23 -5.36 20.18
N LYS A 115 0.36 -5.57 21.49
CA LYS A 115 -0.68 -5.18 22.48
C LYS A 115 -0.43 -3.81 23.13
N ASP A 116 0.73 -3.21 22.88
CA ASP A 116 1.19 -2.02 23.61
C ASP A 116 0.64 -0.72 23.01
N ILE A 117 0.21 -0.75 21.75
CA ILE A 117 -0.32 0.40 21.02
C ILE A 117 -1.63 0.00 20.33
N ILE A 118 -2.67 0.81 20.49
CA ILE A 118 -3.93 0.65 19.77
C ILE A 118 -3.81 1.41 18.44
N PHE A 119 -3.53 0.69 17.36
CA PHE A 119 -3.49 1.26 16.02
C PHE A 119 -4.86 1.26 15.34
N ASN A 120 -5.14 2.33 14.58
CA ASN A 120 -6.33 2.50 13.75
C ASN A 120 -6.04 3.33 12.49
N SER A 121 -7.06 3.59 11.67
CA SER A 121 -6.94 4.35 10.42
C SER A 121 -6.40 5.78 10.63
N GLN A 122 -6.60 6.36 11.81
CA GLN A 122 -6.20 7.74 12.13
C GLN A 122 -4.72 7.86 12.54
N ASN A 123 -4.18 6.88 13.29
CA ASN A 123 -2.85 6.99 13.88
C ASN A 123 -1.77 6.13 13.22
N ILE A 124 -2.15 5.10 12.44
CA ILE A 124 -1.17 4.15 11.88
C ILE A 124 -0.18 4.84 10.95
N LYS A 125 -0.63 5.79 10.11
CA LYS A 125 0.24 6.48 9.16
C LYS A 125 1.31 7.31 9.88
N ALA A 126 0.96 8.00 10.95
CA ALA A 126 1.91 8.77 11.74
C ALA A 126 3.02 7.88 12.29
N TYR A 127 2.65 6.72 12.87
CA TYR A 127 3.63 5.76 13.36
C TYR A 127 4.52 5.19 12.25
N LEU A 128 3.92 4.81 11.11
CA LEU A 128 4.66 4.26 9.99
C LEU A 128 5.64 5.25 9.37
N ASN A 129 5.30 6.55 9.34
CA ASN A 129 6.17 7.58 8.78
C ASN A 129 7.50 7.73 9.54
N ASP A 130 7.52 7.45 10.84
CA ASP A 130 8.76 7.44 11.63
C ASP A 130 9.60 6.17 11.40
N LYS A 131 9.03 5.20 10.69
CA LYS A 131 9.59 3.89 10.39
C LYS A 131 9.84 3.69 8.90
N THR A 132 9.98 4.76 8.13
CA THR A 132 10.35 4.67 6.72
C THR A 132 11.82 4.96 6.46
N LYS A 133 12.37 4.26 5.47
CA LYS A 133 13.54 4.70 4.74
C LYS A 133 13.08 5.58 3.58
N ASP A 134 13.40 6.86 3.65
CA ASP A 134 13.15 7.81 2.57
C ASP A 134 13.86 7.38 1.27
N LEU A 135 13.15 7.45 0.15
CA LEU A 135 13.60 7.02 -1.18
C LEU A 135 13.20 8.09 -2.20
N GLY A 136 14.04 8.34 -3.20
CA GLY A 136 13.72 9.32 -4.23
C GLY A 136 14.13 10.73 -3.82
N GLU A 137 13.21 11.68 -3.94
CA GLU A 137 13.45 13.05 -3.48
C GLU A 137 13.37 13.11 -1.96
N LYS A 138 14.03 14.09 -1.33
CA LYS A 138 14.01 14.18 0.14
C LYS A 138 12.60 14.53 0.64
N GLY A 139 12.06 13.70 1.52
CA GLY A 139 10.72 13.86 2.10
C GLY A 139 9.65 13.20 1.24
N TYR A 140 8.38 13.59 1.45
CA TYR A 140 7.29 13.00 0.69
C TYR A 140 7.43 13.31 -0.81
N ASP A 141 7.35 12.28 -1.65
CA ASP A 141 7.27 12.43 -3.10
C ASP A 141 6.17 11.58 -3.75
N SER A 142 5.84 11.88 -5.01
CA SER A 142 4.74 11.23 -5.74
C SER A 142 5.07 9.83 -6.29
N GLU A 143 6.29 9.33 -6.06
CA GLU A 143 6.81 8.05 -6.54
C GLU A 143 6.92 7.01 -5.42
N TYR A 144 7.40 7.42 -4.26
CA TYR A 144 7.67 6.58 -3.09
C TYR A 144 6.84 6.96 -1.87
N GLY A 145 6.10 8.07 -1.90
CA GLY A 145 5.35 8.56 -0.75
C GLY A 145 6.32 8.96 0.37
N SER A 146 6.08 8.46 1.58
CA SER A 146 7.02 8.61 2.71
C SER A 146 8.21 7.64 2.65
N GLY A 147 8.29 6.77 1.65
CA GLY A 147 9.40 5.83 1.44
C GLY A 147 9.05 4.37 1.75
N LEU A 148 10.09 3.56 1.94
CA LEU A 148 9.96 2.14 2.23
C LEU A 148 9.79 1.91 3.74
N ILE A 149 8.72 1.22 4.14
CA ILE A 149 8.50 0.86 5.55
C ILE A 149 9.56 -0.16 6.02
N MET A 150 10.18 0.14 7.15
CA MET A 150 11.21 -0.62 7.84
C MET A 150 10.76 -0.81 9.29
N ILE A 151 10.16 -1.97 9.60
CA ILE A 151 9.85 -2.35 10.98
C ILE A 151 11.01 -3.22 11.52
N ASP A 152 11.50 -2.84 12.70
CA ASP A 152 12.57 -3.48 13.47
C ASP A 152 12.07 -4.60 14.40
#